data_AF-A0A7V2JJT6-F1
#
_entry.id   AF-A0A7V2JJT6-F1
#
_cell.length_a   1.000
_cell.length_b   1.000
_cell.length_c   1.000
_cell.angle_alpha   90.00
_cell.angle_beta   90.00
_cell.angle_gamma   90.00
#
_symmetry.space_group_name_H-M   'P 1'
#
loop_
_entity.id
_entity.type
_entity.pdbx_description
1 polymer ?
#
loop_
_entity_poly.entity_id
_entity_poly.type
_entity_poly.pdbx_seq_one_letter_code
_entity_poly.pdbx_strand_id
1 'polypeptide(L)'
;MARIVDRLVNEKCDYSPIDFEVTRFITESHLSRSGKQLQPKKSPSLPGMKRAKETLYFERNARALAIAAQALARETKDLVIAVLFRDADGTHSSGRGLWENKRDSIVRGFDKEGFSSGVPMVPKPKSEAWLLCAVKSTPYQHCKTLENESGNDNSTNPLKK
;
A
#
# COMPACT_ATOMS: atom_id res chain seq x y z
N MET A 1 -9.48 -3.17 -2.88
CA MET A 1 -8.62 -1.97 -2.76
C MET A 1 -8.69 -1.04 -3.96
N ALA A 2 -8.50 -1.52 -5.20
CA ALA A 2 -8.69 -0.69 -6.39
C ALA A 2 -10.06 0.03 -6.42
N ARG A 3 -11.14 -0.65 -6.01
CA ARG A 3 -12.48 -0.05 -5.85
C ARG A 3 -12.57 1.10 -4.82
N ILE A 4 -11.71 1.11 -3.79
CA ILE A 4 -11.65 2.22 -2.83
C ILE A 4 -11.02 3.44 -3.50
N VAL A 5 -9.92 3.25 -4.24
CA VAL A 5 -9.29 4.32 -5.02
C VAL A 5 -10.25 4.85 -6.08
N ASP A 6 -10.89 3.96 -6.81
CA ASP A 6 -11.88 4.26 -7.84
C ASP A 6 -13.01 5.17 -7.32
N ARG A 7 -13.60 4.82 -6.18
CA ARG A 7 -14.63 5.63 -5.53
C ARG A 7 -14.10 7.01 -5.11
N LEU A 8 -12.92 7.06 -4.49
CA LEU A 8 -12.32 8.32 -4.04
C LEU A 8 -12.00 9.26 -5.22
N VAL A 9 -11.55 8.72 -6.35
CA VAL A 9 -11.32 9.51 -7.56
C VAL A 9 -12.65 9.95 -8.16
N ASN A 10 -13.66 9.08 -8.23
CA ASN A 10 -14.97 9.44 -8.75
C ASN A 10 -15.63 10.57 -7.94
N GLU A 11 -15.54 10.53 -6.61
CA GLU A 11 -16.07 11.60 -5.74
C GLU A 11 -15.36 12.95 -5.92
N LYS A 12 -14.13 12.98 -6.46
CA LYS A 12 -13.34 14.20 -6.63
C LYS A 12 -13.25 14.71 -8.06
N CYS A 13 -13.29 13.80 -9.02
CA CYS A 13 -13.02 14.06 -10.43
C CYS A 13 -14.19 13.69 -11.33
N ASP A 14 -15.30 13.18 -10.78
CA ASP A 14 -16.51 12.77 -11.51
C ASP A 14 -16.24 11.76 -12.64
N TYR A 15 -15.27 10.88 -12.43
CA TYR A 15 -14.99 9.75 -13.32
C TYR A 15 -14.45 8.53 -12.54
N SER A 16 -14.75 7.33 -13.04
CA SER A 16 -14.22 6.07 -12.51
C SER A 16 -12.96 5.62 -13.29
N PRO A 17 -11.77 5.58 -12.66
CA PRO A 17 -10.57 5.02 -13.28
C PRO A 17 -10.70 3.55 -13.72
N ILE A 18 -11.61 2.78 -13.13
CA ILE A 18 -11.86 1.39 -13.52
C ILE A 18 -12.73 1.33 -14.77
N ASP A 19 -13.84 2.06 -14.80
CA ASP A 19 -14.79 2.02 -15.92
C ASP A 19 -14.19 2.62 -17.19
N PHE A 20 -13.29 3.61 -17.06
CA PHE A 20 -12.52 4.18 -18.17
C PHE A 20 -11.27 3.36 -18.53
N GLU A 21 -11.04 2.21 -17.90
CA GLU A 21 -9.91 1.30 -18.18
C GLU A 21 -8.51 1.95 -18.08
N VAL A 22 -8.38 3.03 -17.31
CA VAL A 22 -7.10 3.73 -17.06
C VAL A 22 -6.36 3.18 -15.84
N THR A 23 -6.93 2.18 -15.17
CA THR A 23 -6.27 1.47 -14.06
C THR A 23 -5.31 0.41 -14.58
N ARG A 24 -4.11 0.34 -13.97
CA ARG A 24 -3.13 -0.72 -14.22
C ARG A 24 -2.81 -1.45 -12.92
N PHE A 25 -2.71 -2.78 -12.99
CA PHE A 25 -2.42 -3.62 -11.83
C PHE A 25 -1.05 -4.25 -11.96
N ILE A 26 -0.24 -4.13 -10.89
CA ILE A 26 1.06 -4.80 -10.79
C ILE A 26 1.00 -5.74 -9.58
N THR A 27 1.34 -7.01 -9.82
CA THR A 27 1.33 -8.03 -8.76
C THR A 27 2.46 -7.78 -7.75
N GLU A 28 2.25 -8.26 -6.52
CA GLU A 28 3.29 -8.24 -5.48
C GLU A 28 4.55 -9.01 -5.91
N SER A 29 4.38 -10.15 -6.59
CA SER A 29 5.51 -10.98 -7.04
C SER A 29 6.34 -10.25 -8.09
N HIS A 30 5.70 -9.48 -8.98
CA HIS A 30 6.37 -8.62 -9.93
C HIS A 30 7.14 -7.50 -9.22
N LEU A 31 6.49 -6.74 -8.32
CA LEU A 31 7.16 -5.67 -7.56
C LEU A 31 8.34 -6.18 -6.74
N SER A 32 8.18 -7.33 -6.09
CA SER A 32 9.24 -7.94 -5.27
C SER A 32 10.44 -8.35 -6.12
N ARG A 33 10.21 -8.88 -7.32
CA ARG A 33 11.26 -9.27 -8.26
C ARG A 33 12.00 -8.04 -8.78
N SER A 34 11.27 -7.04 -9.26
CA SER A 34 11.84 -5.78 -9.74
C SER A 34 12.60 -5.05 -8.62
N GLY A 35 12.03 -4.98 -7.41
CA GLY A 35 12.66 -4.32 -6.27
C GLY A 35 13.98 -4.97 -5.81
N LYS A 36 14.14 -6.29 -6.00
CA LYS A 36 15.42 -6.99 -5.76
C LYS A 36 16.50 -6.61 -6.78
N GLN A 37 16.10 -6.34 -8.03
CA GLN A 37 17.02 -5.93 -9.10
C GLN A 37 17.55 -4.49 -8.92
N LEU A 38 16.85 -3.65 -8.13
CA LEU A 38 17.25 -2.27 -7.84
C LEU A 38 18.41 -2.13 -6.83
N GLN A 39 18.96 -3.24 -6.31
CA GLN A 39 20.12 -3.17 -5.42
C GLN A 39 21.42 -3.18 -6.22
N PRO A 40 22.36 -2.25 -5.97
CA PRO A 40 23.71 -2.41 -6.48
C PRO A 40 24.30 -3.70 -5.90
N LYS A 41 24.84 -4.57 -6.77
CA LYS A 41 25.41 -5.89 -6.41
C LYS A 41 26.53 -5.84 -5.34
N LYS A 42 27.03 -4.65 -4.98
CA LYS A 42 28.21 -4.44 -4.12
C LYS A 42 27.95 -3.70 -2.80
N SER A 43 26.71 -3.38 -2.44
CA SER A 43 26.45 -2.65 -1.19
C SER A 43 25.24 -3.22 -0.45
N PRO A 44 25.43 -4.26 0.38
CA PRO A 44 24.37 -4.70 1.27
C PRO A 44 24.11 -3.58 2.28
N SER A 45 22.98 -2.88 2.14
CA SER A 45 22.41 -2.06 3.21
C SER A 45 22.02 -3.01 4.34
N LEU A 46 22.94 -3.26 5.28
CA LEU A 46 22.67 -4.05 6.46
C LEU A 46 21.54 -3.38 7.28
N PRO A 47 20.55 -4.15 7.77
CA PRO A 47 19.57 -3.62 8.70
C PRO A 47 20.32 -3.17 9.96
N GLY A 48 20.54 -1.86 10.11
CA GLY A 48 21.00 -1.29 11.38
C GLY A 48 19.88 -1.35 12.41
N MET A 49 20.23 -1.21 13.69
CA MET A 49 19.28 -1.13 14.83
C MET A 49 18.13 -0.11 14.60
N LYS A 50 18.30 0.88 13.71
CA LYS A 50 17.32 1.90 13.34
C LYS A 50 16.38 1.52 12.17
N ARG A 51 16.62 0.42 11.45
CA ARG A 51 15.83 -0.02 10.28
C ARG A 51 15.41 -1.47 10.46
N ALA A 52 14.21 -1.68 10.98
CA ALA A 52 13.63 -3.03 11.10
C ALA A 52 13.61 -3.72 9.74
N LYS A 53 13.96 -5.02 9.70
CA LYS A 53 14.14 -5.83 8.47
C LYS A 53 12.95 -5.74 7.50
N GLU A 54 11.74 -5.63 8.02
CA GLU A 54 10.50 -5.52 7.22
C GLU A 54 10.38 -4.18 6.48
N THR A 55 10.93 -3.10 7.03
CA THR A 55 10.88 -1.77 6.40
C THR A 55 11.72 -1.70 5.12
N LEU A 56 12.70 -2.58 4.91
CA LEU A 56 13.46 -2.58 3.65
C LEU A 56 12.64 -3.18 2.51
N TYR A 57 11.75 -4.12 2.82
CA TYR A 57 10.90 -4.78 1.84
C TYR A 57 9.88 -3.82 1.23
N PHE A 58 9.15 -3.06 2.07
CA PHE A 58 8.13 -2.13 1.58
C PHE A 58 8.74 -0.95 0.82
N GLU A 59 9.90 -0.45 1.26
CA GLU A 59 10.66 0.60 0.57
C GLU A 59 11.06 0.14 -0.84
N ARG A 60 11.57 -1.09 -0.98
CA ARG A 60 11.95 -1.65 -2.31
C ARG A 60 10.76 -1.78 -3.25
N ASN A 61 9.61 -2.22 -2.73
CA ASN A 61 8.39 -2.32 -3.54
C ASN A 61 7.93 -0.94 -3.99
N ALA A 62 8.01 0.08 -3.13
CA ALA A 62 7.66 1.45 -3.48
C ALA A 62 8.59 2.03 -4.56
N ARG A 63 9.91 1.79 -4.45
CA ARG A 63 10.87 2.17 -5.50
C ARG A 63 10.56 1.51 -6.84
N ALA A 64 10.32 0.20 -6.84
CA ALA A 64 9.96 -0.54 -8.05
C ALA A 64 8.66 -0.02 -8.68
N LEU A 65 7.66 0.30 -7.85
CA LEU A 65 6.40 0.85 -8.31
C LEU A 65 6.56 2.27 -8.86
N ALA A 66 7.36 3.13 -8.24
CA ALA A 66 7.68 4.48 -8.76
C ALA A 66 8.28 4.40 -10.16
N ILE A 67 9.27 3.53 -10.36
CA ILE A 67 9.92 3.37 -11.67
C ILE A 67 8.91 2.91 -12.72
N ALA A 68 8.05 1.95 -12.39
CA ALA A 68 6.99 1.49 -13.29
C ALA A 68 5.99 2.62 -13.61
N ALA A 69 5.60 3.40 -12.60
CA ALA A 69 4.68 4.52 -12.77
C ALA A 69 5.28 5.66 -13.62
N GLN A 70 6.55 5.99 -13.42
CA GLN A 70 7.27 6.96 -14.25
C GLN A 70 7.40 6.50 -15.70
N ALA A 71 7.65 5.20 -15.92
CA ALA A 71 7.68 4.63 -17.27
C ALA A 71 6.30 4.77 -17.95
N LEU A 72 5.23 4.41 -17.23
CA LEU A 72 3.86 4.55 -17.73
C LEU A 72 3.50 6.01 -18.02
N ALA A 73 3.90 6.95 -17.16
CA ALA A 73 3.66 8.38 -17.36
C ALA A 73 4.35 8.89 -18.63
N ARG A 74 5.57 8.43 -18.92
CA ARG A 74 6.27 8.78 -20.18
C ARG A 74 5.61 8.16 -21.41
N GLU A 75 5.17 6.91 -21.31
CA GLU A 75 4.52 6.18 -22.40
C GLU A 75 3.18 6.81 -22.78
N THR A 76 2.35 7.08 -21.77
CA THR A 76 1.00 7.66 -21.95
C THR A 76 1.03 9.16 -22.16
N LYS A 77 2.15 9.83 -21.83
CA LYS A 77 2.28 11.30 -21.76
C LYS A 77 1.24 11.92 -20.83
N ASP A 78 0.91 11.22 -19.75
CA ASP A 78 -0.12 11.61 -18.79
C ASP A 78 0.37 11.44 -17.34
N LEU A 79 -0.40 11.99 -16.40
CA LEU A 79 -0.15 11.88 -14.98
C LEU A 79 -0.50 10.46 -14.50
N VAL A 80 0.42 9.88 -13.72
CA VAL A 80 0.22 8.57 -13.11
C VAL A 80 0.31 8.69 -11.60
N ILE A 81 -0.72 8.21 -10.92
CA ILE A 81 -0.73 8.05 -9.46
C ILE A 81 -0.39 6.60 -9.14
N ALA A 82 0.63 6.38 -8.32
CA ALA A 82 1.04 5.05 -7.93
C ALA A 82 0.57 4.74 -6.51
N VAL A 83 -0.37 3.82 -6.36
CA VAL A 83 -0.91 3.41 -5.05
C VAL A 83 -0.25 2.09 -4.63
N LEU A 84 0.57 2.10 -3.58
CA LEU A 84 1.13 0.87 -3.01
C LEU A 84 0.28 0.38 -1.84
N PHE A 85 -0.35 -0.77 -2.04
CA PHE A 85 -1.20 -1.40 -1.05
C PHE A 85 -0.43 -2.42 -0.18
N ARG A 86 -0.54 -2.30 1.16
CA ARG A 86 0.01 -3.28 2.13
C ARG A 86 -0.82 -3.37 3.40
N ASP A 87 -1.27 -4.56 3.77
CA ASP A 87 -1.92 -4.77 5.07
C ASP A 87 -0.95 -4.47 6.23
N ALA A 88 -1.50 -3.89 7.29
CA ALA A 88 -0.74 -3.66 8.51
C ALA A 88 -0.49 -4.92 9.31
N ASP A 89 -1.21 -6.02 9.03
CA ASP A 89 -1.20 -7.29 9.75
C ASP A 89 0.18 -7.68 10.27
N GLY A 90 0.40 -7.36 11.54
CA GLY A 90 0.98 -8.26 12.51
C GLY A 90 -0.11 -8.68 13.48
N THR A 91 0.14 -9.69 14.29
CA THR A 91 -0.72 -10.09 15.41
C THR A 91 -1.04 -8.89 16.31
N HIS A 92 -2.11 -8.92 17.10
CA HIS A 92 -2.51 -7.87 18.07
C HIS A 92 -1.36 -7.36 18.96
N SER A 93 -0.27 -8.14 19.07
CA SER A 93 1.01 -7.80 19.73
C SER A 93 1.95 -6.86 18.95
N SER A 94 1.63 -6.47 17.72
CA SER A 94 2.44 -5.55 16.93
C SER A 94 2.06 -4.10 17.23
N GLY A 95 2.88 -3.44 18.07
CA GLY A 95 2.58 -2.12 18.62
C GLY A 95 2.39 -1.00 17.58
N ARG A 96 1.91 0.17 18.06
CA ARG A 96 1.62 1.40 17.27
C ARG A 96 2.68 1.74 16.21
N GLY A 97 3.97 1.49 16.50
CA GLY A 97 5.06 1.78 15.58
C GLY A 97 5.13 0.89 14.34
N LEU A 98 4.54 -0.31 14.30
CA LEU A 98 4.68 -1.18 13.12
C LEU A 98 3.96 -0.59 11.89
N TRP A 99 2.76 -0.05 12.08
CA TRP A 99 2.00 0.60 11.01
C TRP A 99 2.71 1.85 10.48
N GLU A 100 3.15 2.74 11.37
CA GLU A 100 3.85 3.98 11.02
C GLU A 100 5.16 3.65 10.28
N ASN A 101 5.94 2.69 10.79
CA ASN A 101 7.17 2.24 10.15
C ASN A 101 6.94 1.67 8.74
N LYS A 102 5.83 0.94 8.52
CA LYS A 102 5.44 0.44 7.18
C LYS A 102 5.10 1.59 6.25
N ARG A 103 4.24 2.51 6.68
CA ARG A 103 3.86 3.70 5.90
C ARG A 103 5.10 4.53 5.53
N ASP A 104 5.93 4.85 6.49
CA ASP A 104 7.10 5.72 6.28
C ASP A 104 8.16 5.05 5.41
N SER A 105 8.26 3.72 5.48
CA SER A 105 9.08 2.93 4.56
C SER A 105 8.64 3.07 3.11
N ILE A 106 7.32 3.01 2.85
CA ILE A 106 6.77 3.20 1.50
C ILE A 106 7.04 4.62 1.01
N VAL A 107 6.79 5.64 1.86
CA VAL A 107 7.06 7.05 1.53
C VAL A 107 8.53 7.24 1.14
N ARG A 108 9.47 6.77 1.98
CA ARG A 108 10.90 6.83 1.67
C ARG A 108 11.26 6.16 0.34
N GLY A 109 10.57 5.07 -0.02
CA GLY A 109 10.81 4.38 -1.27
C GLY A 109 10.38 5.20 -2.49
N PHE A 110 9.24 5.89 -2.40
CA PHE A 110 8.82 6.84 -3.43
C PHE A 110 9.75 8.06 -3.51
N ASP A 111 10.13 8.63 -2.35
CA ASP A 111 11.04 9.78 -2.27
C ASP A 111 12.40 9.49 -2.92
N LYS A 112 12.93 8.28 -2.73
CA LYS A 112 14.22 7.86 -3.31
C LYS A 112 14.23 7.85 -4.84
N GLU A 113 13.08 7.66 -5.46
CA GLU A 113 12.94 7.70 -6.91
C GLU A 113 12.40 9.06 -7.39
N GLY A 114 12.29 10.06 -6.50
CA GLY A 114 11.77 11.39 -6.81
C GLY A 114 10.31 11.37 -7.27
N PHE A 115 9.53 10.39 -6.83
CA PHE A 115 8.16 10.19 -7.31
C PHE A 115 7.13 10.76 -6.33
N SER A 116 6.64 11.97 -6.58
CA SER A 116 5.73 12.70 -5.69
C SER A 116 4.28 12.21 -5.71
N SER A 117 3.86 11.51 -6.77
CA SER A 117 2.48 11.00 -6.94
C SER A 117 2.30 9.58 -6.37
N GLY A 118 3.14 9.20 -5.41
CA GLY A 118 3.10 7.91 -4.73
C GLY A 118 2.23 7.95 -3.47
N VAL A 119 1.27 7.03 -3.35
CA VAL A 119 0.33 6.96 -2.23
C VAL A 119 0.55 5.65 -1.45
N PRO A 120 1.01 5.70 -0.19
CA PRO A 120 1.01 4.55 0.70
C PRO A 120 -0.42 4.25 1.17
N MET A 121 -0.98 3.11 0.75
CA MET A 121 -2.28 2.63 1.21
C MET A 121 -2.07 1.45 2.17
N VAL A 122 -2.04 1.75 3.48
CA VAL A 122 -1.77 0.77 4.55
C VAL A 122 -3.00 0.64 5.45
N PRO A 123 -3.93 -0.29 5.17
CA PRO A 123 -5.09 -0.48 6.03
C PRO A 123 -4.72 -0.92 7.43
N LYS A 124 -5.51 -0.50 8.41
CA LYS A 124 -5.39 -0.90 9.81
C LYS A 124 -6.74 -1.44 10.30
N PRO A 125 -6.79 -2.65 10.89
CA PRO A 125 -5.71 -3.63 11.02
C PRO A 125 -5.40 -4.31 9.67
N LYS A 126 -6.41 -4.49 8.82
CA LYS A 126 -6.35 -5.17 7.52
C LYS A 126 -7.32 -4.57 6.50
N SER A 127 -7.14 -4.90 5.23
CA SER A 127 -7.97 -4.40 4.13
C SER A 127 -9.43 -4.78 4.24
N GLU A 128 -9.75 -5.92 4.85
CA GLU A 128 -11.11 -6.39 5.06
C GLU A 128 -11.89 -5.43 5.98
N ALA A 129 -11.25 -4.90 7.03
CA ALA A 129 -11.86 -3.88 7.88
C ALA A 129 -12.22 -2.62 7.07
N TRP A 130 -11.33 -2.19 6.16
CA TRP A 130 -11.57 -1.05 5.28
C TRP A 130 -12.66 -1.31 4.25
N LEU A 131 -12.69 -2.50 3.65
CA LEU A 131 -13.72 -2.89 2.70
C LEU A 131 -15.10 -2.96 3.37
N LEU A 132 -15.20 -3.63 4.52
CA LEU A 132 -16.43 -3.67 5.32
C LEU A 132 -16.92 -2.26 5.68
N CYS A 133 -16.00 -1.35 6.01
CA CYS A 133 -16.31 0.04 6.27
C CYS A 133 -16.81 0.83 5.07
N ALA A 134 -16.25 0.58 3.89
CA ALA A 134 -16.58 1.30 2.66
C ALA A 134 -17.93 0.86 2.06
N VAL A 135 -18.38 -0.37 2.34
CA VAL A 135 -19.63 -0.95 1.77
C VAL A 135 -20.84 -0.86 2.68
N LYS A 136 -20.72 -0.28 3.88
CA LYS A 136 -21.87 0.02 4.75
C LYS A 136 -22.84 0.99 4.07
N SER A 137 -24.12 0.89 4.42
CA SER A 137 -25.17 1.85 4.01
C SER A 137 -24.83 3.29 4.40
N THR A 138 -24.18 3.47 5.55
CA THR A 138 -23.50 4.70 5.97
C THR A 138 -21.99 4.47 6.02
N PRO A 139 -21.25 4.80 4.93
CA PRO A 139 -19.83 4.54 4.84
C PRO A 139 -19.05 5.14 6.01
N TYR A 140 -18.07 4.40 6.52
CA TYR A 140 -17.17 4.81 7.62
C TYR A 140 -17.82 5.05 8.99
N GLN A 141 -19.15 4.89 9.15
CA GLN A 141 -19.80 5.01 10.46
C GLN A 141 -19.42 3.83 11.39
N HIS A 142 -19.00 4.15 12.61
CA HIS A 142 -18.56 3.18 13.65
C HIS A 142 -17.44 2.22 13.20
N CYS A 143 -16.56 2.69 12.30
CA CYS A 143 -15.48 1.87 11.75
C CYS A 143 -14.28 1.69 12.67
N LYS A 144 -14.14 2.58 13.66
CA LYS A 144 -13.12 2.49 14.71
C LYS A 144 -13.14 1.15 15.47
N THR A 145 -14.31 0.51 15.58
CA THR A 145 -14.42 -0.83 16.18
C THR A 145 -13.68 -1.86 15.34
N LEU A 146 -13.87 -1.85 14.02
CA LEU A 146 -13.19 -2.75 13.08
C LEU A 146 -11.68 -2.48 12.99
N GLU A 147 -11.25 -1.24 13.25
CA GLU A 147 -9.83 -0.86 13.28
C GLU A 147 -9.05 -1.40 14.48
N ASN A 148 -9.75 -1.89 15.52
CA ASN A 148 -9.16 -2.49 16.72
C ASN A 148 -9.34 -4.02 16.80
N GLU A 149 -10.08 -4.60 15.83
CA GLU A 149 -10.25 -6.05 15.72
C GLU A 149 -8.93 -6.75 15.36
N SER A 150 -8.88 -8.06 15.59
CA SER A 150 -7.70 -8.84 15.28
C SER A 150 -7.56 -9.08 13.77
N GLY A 151 -6.39 -8.75 13.23
CA GLY A 151 -5.99 -9.14 11.87
C GLY A 151 -5.72 -10.63 11.71
N ASN A 152 -5.59 -11.37 12.82
CA ASN A 152 -5.24 -12.79 12.81
C ASN A 152 -6.46 -13.66 12.45
N ASP A 153 -6.34 -14.44 11.37
CA ASP A 153 -7.36 -15.38 10.92
C ASP A 153 -7.57 -16.54 11.92
N ASN A 154 -6.63 -16.75 12.87
CA ASN A 154 -6.74 -17.72 13.97
C ASN A 154 -7.23 -17.11 15.30
N SER A 155 -7.71 -15.85 15.31
CA SER A 155 -8.26 -15.25 16.53
C SER A 155 -9.66 -15.79 16.85
N THR A 156 -10.12 -15.63 18.09
CA THR A 156 -11.44 -16.10 18.55
C THR A 156 -12.60 -15.51 17.74
N ASN A 157 -12.39 -14.35 17.10
CA ASN A 157 -13.32 -13.68 16.19
C ASN A 157 -12.56 -13.17 14.96
N PRO A 158 -12.27 -14.02 13.96
CA PRO A 158 -11.53 -13.59 12.78
C PRO A 158 -12.44 -12.74 11.88
N LEU A 159 -11.87 -11.67 11.30
CA LEU A 159 -12.58 -10.82 10.34
C LEU A 159 -12.87 -11.54 9.01
N LYS A 160 -12.12 -12.61 8.70
CA LYS A 160 -12.42 -13.55 7.63
C LYS A 160 -13.18 -14.74 8.23
N LYS A 161 -14.37 -15.04 7.71
CA LYS A 161 -15.06 -16.31 7.92
C LYS A 161 -14.92 -17.18 6.70
#